data_AF-A0A352FIE0-F1
#
_entry.id   AF-A0A352FIE0-F1
#
_cell.length_a   1.000
_cell.length_b   1.000
_cell.length_c   1.000
_cell.angle_alpha   90.00
_cell.angle_beta   90.00
_cell.angle_gamma   90.00
#
_symmetry.space_group_name_H-M   'P 1'
#
loop_
_entity.id
_entity.type
_entity.pdbx_description
1 polymer ?
#
loop_
_entity_poly.entity_id
_entity_poly.type
_entity_poly.pdbx_seq_one_letter_code
_entity_poly.pdbx_strand_id
1 'polypeptide(L)'
;MLAAKELTPMDPQLAETTIKTYLNEIRSRLDRAAGISRAADACASAGFHEKGLEVALDMEQLLYEATTLLNAASLINRIARQS
;
A
#
# COMPACT_ATOMS: atom_id res chain seq x y z
N MET A 1 -16.06 -33.32 -18.29
CA MET A 1 -15.36 -33.27 -17.00
C MET A 1 -13.99 -32.65 -17.27
N LEU A 2 -13.87 -31.31 -17.16
CA LEU A 2 -12.58 -30.64 -17.28
C LEU A 2 -11.79 -30.96 -16.02
N ALA A 3 -10.61 -31.57 -16.19
CA ALA A 3 -9.68 -31.79 -15.09
C ALA A 3 -9.40 -30.44 -14.43
N ALA A 4 -9.70 -30.33 -13.13
CA ALA A 4 -9.23 -29.21 -12.33
C ALA A 4 -7.71 -29.22 -12.44
N LYS A 5 -7.16 -28.20 -13.11
CA LYS A 5 -5.72 -27.95 -13.15
C LYS A 5 -5.27 -27.87 -11.69
N GLU A 6 -4.49 -28.85 -11.23
CA GLU A 6 -3.94 -28.82 -9.88
C GLU A 6 -3.23 -27.47 -9.71
N LEU A 7 -3.75 -26.64 -8.81
CA LEU A 7 -3.03 -25.43 -8.40
C LEU A 7 -1.79 -25.93 -7.67
N THR A 8 -0.63 -25.73 -8.27
CA THR A 8 0.64 -25.94 -7.59
C THR A 8 0.70 -25.04 -6.35
N PRO A 9 1.04 -25.60 -5.18
CA PRO A 9 1.30 -24.83 -3.96
C PRO A 9 2.19 -23.62 -4.25
N MET A 10 1.83 -22.46 -3.71
CA MET A 10 2.69 -21.29 -3.82
C MET A 10 3.98 -21.53 -3.04
N ASP A 11 5.13 -21.22 -3.65
CA ASP A 11 6.42 -21.28 -2.96
C ASP A 11 6.42 -20.34 -1.73
N PRO A 12 6.59 -20.88 -0.51
CA PRO A 12 6.58 -20.09 0.72
C PRO A 12 7.63 -18.98 0.75
N GLN A 13 8.81 -19.22 0.17
CA GLN A 13 9.91 -18.27 0.18
C GLN A 13 9.66 -17.13 -0.82
N LEU A 14 9.04 -17.44 -1.95
CA LEU A 14 8.55 -16.43 -2.89
C LEU A 14 7.44 -15.58 -2.27
N ALA A 15 6.49 -16.20 -1.55
CA ALA A 15 5.42 -15.49 -0.86
C ALA A 15 5.97 -14.54 0.20
N GLU A 16 6.87 -15.03 1.06
CA GLU A 16 7.52 -14.20 2.10
C GLU A 16 8.29 -13.02 1.50
N THR A 17 9.07 -13.27 0.45
CA THR A 17 9.85 -12.23 -0.23
C THR A 17 8.95 -11.17 -0.86
N THR A 18 7.86 -11.59 -1.50
CA THR A 18 6.91 -10.67 -2.14
C THR A 18 6.18 -9.82 -1.09
N ILE A 19 5.74 -10.44 0.01
CA ILE A 19 5.10 -9.72 1.12
C ILE A 19 6.05 -8.68 1.71
N LYS A 20 7.32 -9.04 1.98
CA LYS A 20 8.34 -8.10 2.48
C LYS A 20 8.52 -6.91 1.54
N THR A 21 8.61 -7.16 0.24
CA THR A 21 8.70 -6.09 -0.78
C THR A 21 7.49 -5.16 -0.71
N TYR A 22 6.26 -5.70 -0.66
CA TYR A 22 5.06 -4.86 -0.55
C TYR A 22 5.01 -4.06 0.74
N LEU A 23 5.42 -4.64 1.88
CA LEU A 23 5.49 -3.91 3.14
C LEU A 23 6.48 -2.73 3.09
N ASN A 24 7.63 -2.92 2.43
CA ASN A 24 8.59 -1.83 2.22
C ASN A 24 8.03 -0.72 1.31
N GLU A 25 7.35 -1.11 0.23
CA GLU A 25 6.71 -0.17 -0.71
C GLU A 25 5.54 0.62 -0.08
N ILE A 26 4.78 -0.03 0.81
CA ILE A 26 3.74 0.62 1.63
C ILE A 26 4.39 1.66 2.54
N ARG A 27 5.43 1.28 3.28
CA ARG A 27 6.16 2.19 4.16
C ARG A 27 6.66 3.41 3.40
N SER A 28 7.32 3.21 2.25
CA SER A 28 7.84 4.30 1.43
C SER A 28 6.76 5.30 1.02
N ARG A 29 5.58 4.81 0.62
CA ARG A 29 4.42 5.66 0.26
C ARG A 29 3.87 6.42 1.46
N LEU A 30 3.74 5.77 2.60
CA LEU A 30 3.25 6.40 3.82
C LEU A 30 4.23 7.45 4.36
N ASP A 31 5.54 7.22 4.24
CA ASP A 31 6.57 8.21 4.60
C ASP A 31 6.45 9.47 3.71
N ARG A 32 6.19 9.30 2.41
CA ARG A 32 5.92 10.41 1.48
C ARG A 32 4.61 11.13 1.82
N ALA A 33 3.53 10.39 2.07
CA ALA A 33 2.24 10.96 2.47
C ALA A 33 2.35 11.75 3.78
N ALA A 34 3.12 11.24 4.76
CA ALA A 34 3.40 11.97 6.00
C ALA A 34 4.15 13.29 5.75
N GLY A 35 5.05 13.32 4.76
CA GLY A 35 5.69 14.56 4.31
C GLY A 35 4.69 15.59 3.79
N ILE A 36 3.77 15.17 2.92
CA ILE A 36 2.71 16.01 2.37
C ILE A 36 1.76 16.49 3.48
N SER A 37 1.35 15.60 4.38
CA SER A 37 0.49 15.94 5.52
C SER A 37 1.10 17.04 6.39
N ARG A 38 2.41 16.99 6.67
CA ARG A 38 3.11 18.05 7.42
C ARG A 38 3.12 19.37 6.66
N ALA A 39 3.30 19.35 5.34
CA ALA A 39 3.26 20.56 4.53
C ALA A 39 1.85 21.18 4.50
N ALA A 40 0.81 20.36 4.33
CA ALA A 40 -0.58 20.78 4.40
C ALA A 40 -0.93 21.41 5.76
N ASP A 41 -0.50 20.77 6.86
CA ASP A 41 -0.70 21.26 8.23
C ASP A 41 0.01 22.60 8.48
N ALA A 42 1.23 22.77 7.97
CA ALA A 42 1.95 24.04 8.04
C ALA A 42 1.22 25.16 7.28
N CYS A 43 0.67 24.88 6.09
CA CYS A 43 -0.15 25.84 5.34
C CYS A 43 -1.41 26.24 6.13
N ALA A 44 -2.13 25.25 6.67
CA ALA A 44 -3.34 25.50 7.45
C ALA A 44 -3.03 26.30 8.73
N SER A 45 -1.94 25.97 9.44
CA SER A 45 -1.49 26.66 10.64
C SER A 45 -1.06 28.12 10.38
N ALA A 46 -0.61 28.43 9.16
CA ALA A 46 -0.33 29.79 8.72
C ALA A 46 -1.57 30.57 8.24
N GLY A 47 -2.77 29.98 8.33
CA GLY A 47 -4.03 30.59 7.89
C GLY A 47 -4.38 30.35 6.42
N PHE A 48 -3.56 29.61 5.67
CA PHE A 48 -3.81 29.26 4.27
C PHE A 48 -4.60 27.95 4.14
N HIS A 49 -5.80 27.89 4.71
CA HIS A 49 -6.58 26.65 4.81
C HIS A 49 -6.90 26.01 3.44
N GLU A 50 -7.27 26.81 2.43
CA GLU A 50 -7.53 26.31 1.07
C GLU A 50 -6.28 25.69 0.45
N LYS A 51 -5.11 26.32 0.64
CA LYS A 51 -3.84 25.80 0.14
C LYS A 51 -3.41 24.54 0.88
N GLY A 52 -3.63 24.49 2.19
CA GLY A 52 -3.41 23.29 3.00
C GLY A 52 -4.25 22.11 2.50
N LEU A 53 -5.52 22.35 2.17
CA LEU A 53 -6.38 21.33 1.57
C LEU A 53 -5.87 20.89 0.19
N GLU A 54 -5.52 21.83 -0.70
CA GLU A 54 -4.96 21.51 -2.03
C GLU A 54 -3.71 20.62 -1.92
N VAL A 55 -2.77 20.95 -1.02
CA VAL A 55 -1.57 20.14 -0.77
C VAL A 55 -1.94 18.76 -0.21
N ALA A 56 -2.93 18.68 0.69
CA ALA A 56 -3.33 17.41 1.28
C ALA A 56 -3.87 16.41 0.25
N LEU A 57 -4.50 16.88 -0.83
CA LEU A 57 -5.03 16.03 -1.90
C LEU A 57 -3.93 15.25 -2.65
N ASP A 58 -2.68 15.73 -2.64
CA ASP A 58 -1.54 15.01 -3.23
C ASP A 58 -1.27 13.64 -2.55
N MET A 59 -1.87 13.39 -1.37
CA MET A 59 -1.78 12.11 -0.68
C MET A 59 -2.70 11.03 -1.24
N GLU A 60 -3.77 11.38 -1.97
CA GLU A 60 -4.83 10.43 -2.36
C GLU A 60 -4.26 9.22 -3.12
N GLN A 61 -3.40 9.48 -4.10
CA GLN A 61 -2.76 8.43 -4.89
C GLN A 61 -1.85 7.54 -4.02
N LEU A 62 -1.10 8.12 -3.09
CA LEU A 62 -0.21 7.36 -2.20
C LEU A 62 -1.00 6.43 -1.27
N LEU A 63 -2.13 6.91 -0.74
CA LEU A 63 -3.02 6.13 0.12
C LEU A 63 -3.71 5.00 -0.65
N TYR A 64 -4.16 5.28 -1.88
CA TYR A 64 -4.73 4.28 -2.77
C TYR A 64 -3.73 3.15 -3.08
N GLU A 65 -2.50 3.51 -3.46
CA GLU A 65 -1.46 2.54 -3.77
C GLU A 65 -1.04 1.72 -2.54
N ALA A 66 -0.88 2.36 -1.38
CA ALA A 66 -0.55 1.66 -0.14
C ALA A 66 -1.64 0.64 0.24
N THR A 67 -2.91 1.02 0.11
CA THR A 67 -4.04 0.12 0.38
C THR A 67 -4.08 -1.04 -0.63
N THR A 68 -3.81 -0.76 -1.90
CA THR A 68 -3.73 -1.78 -2.95
C THR A 68 -2.63 -2.81 -2.67
N LEU A 69 -1.44 -2.35 -2.29
CA LEU A 69 -0.32 -3.22 -1.91
C LEU A 69 -0.63 -4.04 -0.65
N LEU A 70 -1.30 -3.45 0.35
CA LEU A 70 -1.73 -4.16 1.55
C LEU A 70 -2.72 -5.29 1.22
N ASN A 71 -3.69 -5.01 0.34
CA ASN A 71 -4.65 -5.99 -0.14
C ASN A 71 -3.95 -7.14 -0.89
N ALA A 72 -2.97 -6.82 -1.74
CA ALA A 72 -2.17 -7.81 -2.46
C ALA A 72 -1.34 -8.68 -1.51
N ALA A 73 -0.63 -8.09 -0.54
CA ALA A 73 0.13 -8.81 0.48
C ALA A 73 -0.78 -9.75 1.30
N SER A 74 -1.97 -9.27 1.67
CA SER A 74 -2.97 -10.07 2.38
C SER A 74 -3.51 -11.23 1.56
N LEU A 75 -3.71 -11.04 0.26
CA LEU A 75 -4.12 -12.12 -0.65
C LEU A 75 -3.00 -13.17 -0.80
N ILE A 76 -1.76 -12.75 -1.02
CA ILE A 76 -0.61 -13.65 -1.14
C ILE A 76 -0.44 -14.48 0.14
N ASN A 77 -0.50 -13.85 1.32
CA ASN A 77 -0.40 -14.55 2.60
C ASN A 77 -1.52 -15.59 2.78
N ARG A 78 -2.75 -15.32 2.29
CA ARG A 78 -3.84 -16.31 2.34
C ARG A 78 -3.58 -17.48 1.40
N ILE A 79 -3.21 -17.21 0.15
CA ILE A 79 -2.94 -18.26 -0.85
C ILE A 79 -1.79 -19.16 -0.37
N ALA A 80 -0.71 -18.57 0.14
CA ALA A 80 0.45 -19.31 0.63
C ALA A 80 0.13 -20.20 1.86
N ARG A 81 -0.88 -19.83 2.67
CA ARG A 81 -1.35 -20.64 3.81
C ARG A 81 -2.32 -21.75 3.42
N GLN A 82 -2.92 -21.66 2.24
CA GLN A 82 -3.83 -22.66 1.68
C GLN A 82 -3.11 -23.67 0.77
N SER A 83 -1.83 -23.43 0.51
CA SER A 83 -0.94 -24.22 -0.33
C SER A 83 -0.31 -25.38 0.44
#